data_AF-A0A842RAH2-F1
#
_entry.id   AF-A0A842RAH2-F1
#
_cell.length_a   1.000
_cell.length_b   1.000
_cell.length_c   1.000
_cell.angle_alpha   90.00
_cell.angle_beta   90.00
_cell.angle_gamma   90.00
#
_symmetry.space_group_name_H-M   'P 1'
#
loop_
_entity.id
_entity.type
_entity.pdbx_description
1 polymer ?
#
loop_
_entity_poly.entity_id
_entity_poly.type
_entity_poly.pdbx_seq_one_letter_code
_entity_poly.pdbx_strand_id
1 'polypeptide(L)'
;MKCIILKEKRWGTNEYHLLEAAIKEAGDLVFEGVDSGDSVKERYGDFDFEYWYKVRADQVPKVLLFLLQEKFEKTSEIIDWLKEKDIPFESYSF
;
A
#
# COMPACT_ATOMS: atom_id res chain seq x y z
N MET A 1 -17.04 -7.01 1.12
CA MET A 1 -16.34 -5.78 0.67
C MET A 1 -15.52 -6.14 -0.56
N LYS A 2 -15.36 -5.24 -1.55
CA LYS A 2 -14.53 -5.53 -2.72
C LYS A 2 -13.04 -5.50 -2.34
N CYS A 3 -12.26 -6.40 -2.93
CA CYS A 3 -10.81 -6.39 -2.80
C CYS A 3 -10.24 -5.16 -3.53
N ILE A 4 -9.38 -4.39 -2.86
CA ILE A 4 -8.66 -3.24 -3.45
C ILE A 4 -7.18 -3.59 -3.41
N ILE A 5 -6.48 -3.46 -4.54
CA ILE A 5 -5.08 -3.87 -4.68
C ILE A 5 -4.26 -2.73 -5.29
N LEU A 6 -3.18 -2.36 -4.62
CA LEU A 6 -2.09 -1.55 -5.17
C LEU A 6 -0.90 -2.48 -5.39
N LYS A 7 -0.36 -2.47 -6.61
CA LYS A 7 0.67 -3.43 -7.02
C LYS A 7 1.75 -2.76 -7.83
N GLU A 8 2.99 -2.96 -7.42
CA GLU A 8 4.19 -2.59 -8.18
C GLU A 8 4.95 -3.87 -8.54
N LYS A 9 5.43 -3.94 -9.79
CA LYS A 9 6.28 -5.03 -10.25
C LYS A 9 7.44 -4.48 -11.06
N ARG A 10 8.64 -4.97 -10.79
CA ARG A 10 9.86 -4.68 -11.57
C ARG A 10 10.56 -5.99 -11.89
N TRP A 11 11.14 -6.08 -13.09
CA TRP A 11 11.79 -7.28 -13.61
C TRP A 11 13.12 -6.89 -14.24
N GLY A 12 14.12 -7.75 -14.08
CA GLY A 12 15.42 -7.64 -14.72
C GLY A 12 15.96 -9.02 -15.09
N THR A 13 17.14 -9.07 -15.72
CA THR A 13 17.83 -10.34 -15.97
C THR A 13 18.15 -10.98 -14.62
N ASN A 14 17.54 -12.14 -14.33
CA ASN A 14 17.60 -12.82 -13.03
C ASN A 14 17.08 -12.00 -11.83
N GLU A 15 16.31 -10.93 -12.05
CA GLU A 15 15.78 -10.10 -10.97
C GLU A 15 14.27 -10.03 -11.04
N TYR A 16 13.61 -10.16 -9.89
CA TYR A 16 12.17 -10.03 -9.74
C TYR A 16 11.85 -9.28 -8.46
N HIS A 17 11.02 -8.25 -8.59
CA HIS A 17 10.53 -7.45 -7.48
C HIS A 17 9.02 -7.31 -7.58
N LEU A 18 8.34 -7.63 -6.49
CA LEU A 18 6.92 -7.47 -6.30
C LEU A 18 6.67 -6.76 -4.96
N LEU A 19 5.83 -5.73 -4.99
CA LEU A 19 5.23 -5.14 -3.81
C LEU A 19 3.71 -5.04 -4.03
N GLU A 20 2.93 -5.58 -3.11
CA GLU A 20 1.47 -5.49 -3.12
C GLU A 20 0.95 -5.02 -1.75
N ALA A 21 0.03 -4.06 -1.78
CA ALA A 21 -0.79 -3.68 -0.64
C ALA A 21 -2.26 -3.90 -1.02
N ALA A 22 -2.99 -4.69 -0.23
CA ALA A 22 -4.35 -5.07 -0.56
C ALA A 22 -5.28 -5.05 0.66
N ILE A 23 -6.46 -4.45 0.49
CA ILE A 23 -7.59 -4.66 1.41
C ILE A 23 -8.34 -5.91 0.92
N LYS A 24 -8.19 -7.04 1.62
CA LYS A 24 -8.79 -8.33 1.24
C LYS A 24 -10.29 -8.38 1.62
N GLU A 25 -11.03 -9.40 1.17
CA GLU A 25 -12.49 -9.49 1.30
C GLU A 25 -13.02 -9.35 2.75
N ALA A 26 -12.24 -9.81 3.72
CA ALA A 26 -12.56 -9.78 5.15
C ALA A 26 -12.36 -8.42 5.83
N GLY A 27 -11.82 -7.41 5.14
CA GLY A 27 -11.47 -6.12 5.78
C GLY A 27 -9.99 -5.94 6.05
N ASP A 28 -9.23 -7.03 6.13
CA ASP A 28 -7.82 -7.01 6.49
C ASP A 28 -6.99 -6.29 5.41
N LEU A 29 -6.09 -5.40 5.85
CA LEU A 29 -5.06 -4.81 5.01
C LEU A 29 -3.82 -5.69 5.07
N VAL A 30 -3.37 -6.16 3.91
CA VAL A 30 -2.23 -7.04 3.73
C VAL A 30 -1.16 -6.32 2.93
N PHE A 31 0.08 -6.41 3.38
CA PHE A 31 1.27 -6.03 2.62
C PHE A 31 2.07 -7.29 2.34
N GLU A 32 2.38 -7.54 1.07
CA GLU A 32 3.22 -8.65 0.66
C GLU A 32 4.28 -8.13 -0.29
N GLY A 33 5.48 -8.69 -0.19
CA GLY A 33 6.56 -8.35 -1.10
C GLY A 33 7.50 -9.52 -1.30
N VAL A 34 8.06 -9.56 -2.50
CA VAL A 34 9.03 -10.56 -2.91
C VAL A 34 10.13 -9.82 -3.68
N ASP A 35 11.34 -9.97 -3.20
CA ASP A 35 12.57 -9.64 -3.91
C ASP A 35 13.28 -10.96 -4.20
N SER A 36 13.65 -11.22 -5.44
CA SER A 36 14.49 -12.37 -5.76
C SER A 36 15.46 -12.06 -6.88
N GLY A 37 16.66 -12.62 -6.79
CA GLY A 37 17.66 -12.46 -7.83
C GLY A 37 19.10 -12.47 -7.33
N ASP A 38 20.00 -12.18 -8.25
CA ASP A 38 21.44 -12.16 -7.98
C ASP A 38 21.76 -11.07 -6.93
N SER A 39 21.10 -9.92 -7.02
CA SER A 39 21.26 -8.82 -6.05
C SER A 39 20.81 -9.19 -4.63
N VAL A 40 19.76 -10.01 -4.50
CA VAL A 40 19.25 -10.51 -3.21
C VAL A 40 20.23 -11.52 -2.63
N LYS A 41 20.74 -12.43 -3.46
CA LYS A 41 21.76 -13.42 -3.07
C LYS A 41 23.04 -12.78 -2.59
N GLU A 42 23.51 -11.74 -3.27
CA GLU A 42 24.70 -11.00 -2.85
C GLU A 42 24.50 -10.31 -1.49
N ARG A 43 23.30 -9.78 -1.22
CA ARG A 43 23.01 -9.01 -0.01
C ARG A 43 22.64 -9.87 1.20
N TYR A 44 21.87 -10.92 1.00
CA TYR A 44 21.26 -11.72 2.07
C TYR A 44 21.77 -13.16 2.12
N GLY A 45 22.56 -13.59 1.12
CA GLY A 45 23.07 -14.95 1.02
C GLY A 45 22.05 -15.97 0.52
N ASP A 46 20.82 -15.53 0.21
CA ASP A 46 19.73 -16.34 -0.31
C ASP A 46 19.12 -15.70 -1.57
N PHE A 47 18.57 -16.51 -2.46
CA PHE A 47 18.12 -16.05 -3.78
C PHE A 47 16.80 -15.29 -3.73
N ASP A 48 16.01 -15.47 -2.67
CA ASP A 48 14.76 -14.78 -2.45
C ASP A 48 14.69 -14.13 -1.05
N PHE A 49 13.85 -13.11 -0.96
CA PHE A 49 13.48 -12.43 0.27
C PHE A 49 12.00 -12.10 0.17
N GLU A 50 11.21 -12.75 1.02
CA GLU A 50 9.76 -12.60 1.03
C GLU A 50 9.31 -12.05 2.39
N TYR A 51 8.27 -11.22 2.36
CA TYR A 51 7.63 -10.74 3.58
C TYR A 51 6.14 -10.59 3.40
N TRP A 52 5.44 -10.76 4.52
CA TRP A 52 3.99 -10.65 4.60
C TRP A 52 3.59 -10.05 5.93
N TYR A 53 2.81 -8.98 5.88
CA TYR A 53 2.28 -8.29 7.04
C TYR A 53 0.77 -8.15 6.92
N LYS A 54 0.09 -8.25 8.07
CA LYS A 54 -1.36 -8.08 8.14
C LYS A 54 -1.77 -7.11 9.24
N VAL A 55 -2.58 -6.14 8.85
CA VAL A 55 -3.36 -5.30 9.76
C VAL A 55 -4.80 -5.82 9.73
N ARG A 56 -5.33 -6.14 10.91
CA ARG A 56 -6.71 -6.62 11.03
C ARG A 56 -7.71 -5.53 10.63
N ALA A 57 -8.84 -5.95 10.06
CA ALA A 57 -9.93 -5.10 9.61
C ALA A 57 -10.35 -4.03 10.64
N ASP A 58 -10.41 -4.38 11.92
CA ASP A 58 -10.79 -3.48 13.02
C ASP A 58 -9.79 -2.33 13.25
N GLN A 59 -8.55 -2.48 12.77
CA GLN A 59 -7.48 -1.50 12.90
C GLN A 59 -7.22 -0.70 11.62
N VAL A 60 -7.75 -1.12 10.47
CA VAL A 60 -7.54 -0.42 9.18
C VAL A 60 -7.99 1.04 9.21
N PRO A 61 -9.16 1.41 9.79
CA PRO A 61 -9.54 2.83 9.90
C PRO A 61 -8.53 3.66 10.70
N LYS A 62 -7.94 3.09 11.75
CA LYS A 62 -6.92 3.76 12.57
C LYS A 62 -5.64 4.02 11.78
N VAL A 63 -5.18 3.03 11.01
CA VAL A 63 -4.02 3.18 10.13
C VAL A 63 -4.28 4.25 9.07
N LEU A 64 -5.45 4.25 8.44
CA LEU A 64 -5.83 5.26 7.45
C LEU A 64 -5.78 6.68 8.04
N LEU A 65 -6.36 6.89 9.23
CA LEU A 65 -6.36 8.20 9.87
C LEU A 65 -4.95 8.69 10.20
N PHE A 66 -4.07 7.81 10.68
CA PHE A 66 -2.66 8.19 10.92
C PHE A 66 -1.92 8.53 9.63
N LEU A 67 -2.09 7.74 8.57
CA LEU A 67 -1.47 8.05 7.27
C LEU A 67 -1.98 9.37 6.69
N LEU A 68 -3.27 9.68 6.84
CA LEU A 68 -3.82 10.98 6.41
C LEU A 68 -3.24 12.14 7.23
N GLN A 69 -3.10 11.96 8.55
CA GLN A 69 -2.49 12.95 9.43
C GLN A 69 -1.01 13.18 9.12
N GLU A 70 -0.27 12.14 8.75
CA GLU A 70 1.14 12.24 8.36
C GLU A 70 1.33 12.86 6.97
N LYS A 71 0.40 12.58 6.04
CA LYS A 71 0.51 13.01 4.65
C LYS A 71 0.06 14.45 4.41
N PHE A 72 -0.90 14.96 5.19
CA PHE A 72 -1.55 16.24 4.94
C PHE A 72 -1.57 17.11 6.19
N GLU A 73 -1.20 18.37 6.05
CA GLU A 73 -1.23 19.34 7.16
C GLU A 73 -2.60 20.03 7.25
N LYS A 74 -3.32 20.12 6.12
CA LYS A 74 -4.57 20.88 6.02
C LYS A 74 -5.65 20.10 5.31
N THR A 75 -6.90 20.32 5.72
CA THR A 75 -8.08 19.73 5.08
C THR A 75 -8.19 20.08 3.59
N SER A 76 -7.75 21.28 3.18
CA SER A 76 -7.74 21.67 1.77
C SER A 76 -6.87 20.76 0.91
N GLU A 77 -5.74 20.29 1.43
CA GLU A 77 -4.83 19.39 0.72
C GLU A 77 -5.46 18.01 0.50
N ILE A 78 -6.23 17.53 1.48
CA ILE A 78 -7.01 16.29 1.35
C ILE A 78 -8.05 16.44 0.24
N ILE A 79 -8.79 17.55 0.22
CA ILE A 79 -9.82 17.83 -0.78
C ILE A 79 -9.21 17.89 -2.19
N ASP A 80 -8.09 18.61 -2.34
CA ASP A 80 -7.43 18.72 -3.64
C ASP A 80 -6.88 17.38 -4.12
N TRP A 81 -6.34 16.56 -3.21
CA TRP A 81 -5.89 15.21 -3.53
C TRP A 81 -7.05 14.28 -3.94
N LEU A 82 -8.21 14.36 -3.27
CA LEU A 82 -9.41 13.59 -3.65
C LEU A 82 -9.88 13.95 -5.07
N LYS A 83 -9.86 15.26 -5.42
CA LYS A 83 -10.16 15.72 -6.79
C LYS A 83 -9.14 15.20 -7.80
N GLU A 84 -7.84 15.27 -7.49
CA GLU A 84 -6.77 14.78 -8.38
C GLU A 84 -6.91 13.29 -8.69
N LYS A 85 -7.39 12.50 -7.72
CA LYS A 85 -7.59 11.05 -7.87
C LYS A 85 -8.97 10.66 -8.40
N ASP A 86 -9.80 11.63 -8.76
CA ASP A 86 -11.18 11.41 -9.22
C ASP A 86 -11.99 10.55 -8.22
N ILE A 87 -11.77 10.78 -6.92
CA ILE A 87 -12.47 10.10 -5.84
C ILE A 87 -13.70 10.94 -5.48
N PRO A 88 -14.94 10.41 -5.59
CA PRO A 88 -16.13 11.15 -5.20
C PRO A 88 -16.15 11.48 -3.71
N PHE A 89 -16.53 12.72 -3.38
CA PHE A 89 -16.74 13.17 -2.01
C PHE A 89 -17.82 14.26 -1.96
N GLU A 90 -18.39 14.46 -0.78
CA GLU A 90 -19.31 15.57 -0.50
C GLU A 90 -18.59 16.60 0.37
N SER A 91 -18.83 17.88 0.11
CA SER A 91 -18.32 18.97 0.93
C SER A 91 -19.39 20.02 1.14
N TYR A 92 -19.50 20.48 2.38
CA TYR A 92 -20.37 21.58 2.77
C TYR A 92 -19.54 22.64 3.51
N SER A 93 -19.69 23.89 3.10
CA SER A 93 -19.08 25.05 3.75
C SER A 93 -20.17 26.09 4.02
N PHE A 94 -20.19 26.66 5.24
CA PHE A 94 -21.04 27.78 5.61
C PHE A 94 -20.27 29.09 5.53
#